data_AF-A0A2T2SI66-F1
#
_entry.id   AF-A0A2T2SI66-F1
#
_cell.length_a   1.000
_cell.length_b   1.000
_cell.length_c   1.000
_cell.angle_alpha   90.00
_cell.angle_beta   90.00
_cell.angle_gamma   90.00
#
_symmetry.space_group_name_H-M   'P 1'
#
loop_
_entity.id
_entity.type
_entity.pdbx_description
1 polymer ?
#
loop_
_entity_poly.entity_id
_entity_poly.type
_entity_poly.pdbx_seq_one_letter_code
_entity_poly.pdbx_strand_id
1 'polypeptide(L)'
;DEVLALYDATLSGTGGDGAVFTRDRFVFQNNDLQSTQTVRYPDLVGVEERSRWLGLGGKGVDLTVNRGRATFELTMDFSGATDAASYVADFLDAAMVEDIDFAPSSEPDETDAAAVRDALQRLRTEQKLTEGDYQRLLDVLEGLS
;
A
#
# COMPACT_ATOMS: atom_id res chain seq x y z
N ASP A 1 -16.70 -17.65 1.29
CA ASP A 1 -16.19 -16.54 2.11
C ASP A 1 -17.33 -15.83 2.78
N GLU A 2 -17.13 -15.44 4.04
CA GLU A 2 -18.07 -14.61 4.78
C GLU A 2 -17.87 -13.15 4.39
N VAL A 3 -18.95 -12.47 4.02
CA VAL A 3 -18.94 -11.04 3.72
C VAL A 3 -19.00 -10.29 5.04
N LEU A 4 -17.97 -9.49 5.33
CA LEU A 4 -17.87 -8.72 6.56
C LEU A 4 -18.50 -7.33 6.41
N ALA A 5 -18.36 -6.73 5.23
CA ALA A 5 -18.97 -5.46 4.92
C ALA A 5 -19.22 -5.30 3.41
N LEU A 6 -20.22 -4.48 3.08
CA LEU A 6 -20.53 -4.04 1.72
C LEU A 6 -20.65 -2.52 1.75
N TYR A 7 -19.87 -1.86 0.90
CA TYR A 7 -19.95 -0.42 0.73
C TYR A 7 -20.33 -0.07 -0.72
N ASP A 8 -21.25 0.88 -0.84
CA ASP A 8 -21.47 1.62 -2.09
C ASP A 8 -20.31 2.61 -2.25
N ALA A 9 -19.46 2.35 -3.24
CA ALA A 9 -18.21 3.07 -3.47
C ALA A 9 -18.31 3.92 -4.74
N THR A 10 -19.43 4.62 -4.91
CA THR A 10 -19.78 5.41 -6.10
C THR A 10 -19.58 6.91 -6.01
N LEU A 11 -19.28 7.48 -7.19
CA LEU A 11 -19.56 8.88 -7.47
C LEU A 11 -21.07 9.16 -7.30
N SER A 12 -21.41 10.00 -6.32
CA SER A 12 -22.77 10.52 -6.03
C SER A 12 -23.84 9.48 -5.62
N GLY A 13 -23.48 8.30 -5.12
CA GLY A 13 -24.46 7.33 -4.58
C GLY A 13 -25.34 6.68 -5.65
N THR A 14 -24.81 6.51 -6.86
CA THR A 14 -25.56 6.03 -8.03
C THR A 14 -25.63 4.51 -8.16
N GLY A 15 -24.97 3.75 -7.26
CA GLY A 15 -24.93 2.29 -7.24
C GLY A 15 -24.09 1.62 -8.35
N GLY A 16 -23.25 2.35 -9.08
CA GLY A 16 -22.41 1.82 -10.17
C GLY A 16 -21.09 1.15 -9.77
N ASP A 17 -20.54 1.51 -8.61
CA ASP A 17 -19.25 1.06 -8.06
C ASP A 17 -19.51 0.40 -6.70
N GLY A 18 -18.84 -0.70 -6.40
CA GLY A 18 -19.08 -1.43 -5.16
C GLY A 18 -17.84 -2.11 -4.63
N ALA A 19 -17.70 -2.10 -3.31
CA ALA A 19 -16.63 -2.80 -2.62
C ALA A 19 -17.23 -3.82 -1.63
N VAL A 20 -16.90 -5.09 -1.84
CA VAL A 20 -17.23 -6.19 -0.92
C VAL A 20 -15.99 -6.55 -0.13
N PHE A 21 -16.07 -6.46 1.19
CA PHE A 21 -14.97 -6.80 2.09
C PHE A 21 -15.21 -8.17 2.71
N THR A 22 -14.16 -8.98 2.68
CA THR A 22 -14.10 -10.31 3.31
C THR A 22 -12.93 -10.34 4.28
N ARG A 23 -12.70 -11.48 4.92
CA ARG A 23 -11.66 -11.63 5.94
C ARG A 23 -10.24 -11.41 5.42
N ASP A 24 -9.95 -11.77 4.17
CA ASP A 24 -8.59 -11.80 3.62
C ASP A 24 -8.39 -10.88 2.41
N ARG A 25 -9.47 -10.29 1.90
CA ARG A 25 -9.47 -9.49 0.67
C ARG A 25 -10.70 -8.62 0.56
N PHE A 26 -10.63 -7.67 -0.37
CA PHE A 26 -11.80 -7.01 -0.91
C PHE A 26 -11.93 -7.23 -2.42
N VAL A 27 -13.15 -7.08 -2.91
CA VAL A 27 -13.53 -7.16 -4.31
C VAL A 27 -14.15 -5.83 -4.69
N PHE A 28 -13.51 -5.11 -5.61
CA PHE A 28 -13.96 -3.81 -6.10
C PHE A 28 -14.43 -3.93 -7.56
N GLN A 29 -15.63 -3.43 -7.84
CA GLN A 29 -16.17 -3.29 -9.19
C GLN A 29 -16.35 -1.80 -9.47
N ASN A 30 -15.79 -1.33 -10.59
CA ASN A 30 -16.08 0.01 -11.12
C ASN A 30 -17.14 -0.09 -12.24
N ASN A 31 -17.98 0.93 -12.34
CA ASN A 31 -19.09 1.15 -13.26
C ASN A 31 -18.65 1.30 -14.73
N ASP A 32 -17.37 1.56 -14.99
CA ASP A 32 -16.79 1.62 -16.34
C ASP A 32 -16.72 0.25 -17.05
N LEU A 33 -17.45 -0.77 -16.55
CA LEU A 33 -17.48 -2.15 -17.05
C LEU A 33 -16.10 -2.82 -17.09
N GLN A 34 -15.15 -2.28 -16.33
CA GLN A 34 -13.85 -2.92 -16.16
C GLN A 34 -14.00 -4.24 -15.40
N SER A 35 -13.02 -5.12 -15.57
CA SER A 35 -13.00 -6.36 -14.82
C SER A 35 -12.94 -6.08 -13.32
N THR A 36 -13.68 -6.86 -12.56
CA THR A 36 -13.67 -6.80 -11.10
C THR A 36 -12.25 -6.97 -10.57
N GLN A 37 -11.84 -6.09 -9.67
CA GLN A 37 -10.53 -6.13 -9.04
C GLN A 37 -10.64 -6.83 -7.69
N THR A 38 -9.98 -7.98 -7.57
CA THR A 38 -9.83 -8.67 -6.29
C THR A 38 -8.47 -8.34 -5.69
N VAL A 39 -8.43 -7.71 -4.54
CA VAL A 39 -7.20 -7.25 -3.87
C VAL A 39 -7.12 -7.90 -2.51
N ARG A 40 -6.04 -8.64 -2.25
CA ARG A 40 -5.76 -9.16 -0.92
C ARG A 40 -5.17 -8.04 -0.07
N TYR A 41 -5.45 -8.01 1.23
CA TYR A 41 -4.84 -7.00 2.11
C TYR A 41 -3.30 -7.00 2.09
N PRO A 42 -2.59 -8.16 2.00
CA PRO A 42 -1.13 -8.21 1.83
C PRO A 42 -0.60 -7.54 0.56
N ASP A 43 -1.45 -7.37 -0.46
CA ASP A 43 -1.05 -6.75 -1.73
C ASP A 43 -1.14 -5.21 -1.65
N LEU A 44 -1.68 -4.64 -0.56
CA LEU A 44 -1.74 -3.19 -0.34
C LEU A 44 -0.38 -2.67 0.11
N VAL A 45 0.09 -1.60 -0.54
CA VAL A 45 1.36 -0.93 -0.20
C VAL A 45 1.20 0.57 0.02
N GLY A 46 -0.02 1.10 -0.15
CA GLY A 46 -0.36 2.49 0.12
C GLY A 46 -1.87 2.67 0.21
N VAL A 47 -2.31 3.50 1.15
CA VAL A 47 -3.70 3.89 1.37
C VAL A 47 -3.73 5.38 1.67
N GLU A 48 -4.46 6.16 0.87
CA GLU A 48 -4.59 7.61 1.04
C GLU A 48 -6.06 8.04 1.00
N GLU A 49 -6.52 8.76 2.03
CA GLU A 49 -7.82 9.42 1.97
C GLU A 49 -7.73 10.66 1.06
N ARG A 50 -8.53 10.69 -0.01
CA ARG A 50 -8.67 11.85 -0.88
C ARG A 50 -9.86 12.70 -0.47
N SER A 51 -9.65 14.01 -0.37
CA SER A 51 -10.70 15.00 -0.17
C SER A 51 -10.60 16.10 -1.22
N ARG A 52 -11.71 16.46 -1.87
CA ARG A 52 -11.72 17.58 -2.83
C ARG A 52 -11.79 18.91 -2.07
N TRP A 53 -10.77 19.73 -2.29
CA TRP A 53 -10.60 21.05 -1.68
C TRP A 53 -11.83 21.94 -1.95
N LEU A 54 -12.38 22.55 -0.89
CA LEU A 54 -13.55 23.46 -0.81
C LEU A 54 -14.89 22.86 -0.32
N GLY A 55 -14.91 21.68 0.28
CA GLY A 55 -16.08 21.21 1.06
C GLY A 55 -17.36 20.93 0.26
N LEU A 56 -17.28 20.92 -1.07
CA LEU A 56 -18.36 20.64 -2.01
C LEU A 56 -18.11 19.39 -2.85
N GLY A 57 -17.06 18.64 -2.54
CA GLY A 57 -16.65 17.48 -3.33
C GLY A 57 -16.37 16.32 -2.40
N GLY A 58 -17.00 15.20 -2.70
CA GLY A 58 -16.95 14.01 -1.88
C GLY A 58 -15.55 13.47 -1.60
N LYS A 59 -15.53 12.52 -0.67
CA LYS A 59 -14.32 11.83 -0.23
C LYS A 59 -14.11 10.56 -1.05
N GLY A 60 -12.90 10.05 -1.04
CA GLY A 60 -12.57 8.75 -1.63
C GLY A 60 -11.34 8.16 -0.95
N VAL A 61 -10.92 7.00 -1.44
CA VAL A 61 -9.70 6.33 -1.00
C VAL A 61 -8.90 5.96 -2.25
N ASP A 62 -7.67 6.42 -2.32
CA ASP A 62 -6.69 6.01 -3.33
C ASP A 62 -5.83 4.89 -2.73
N LEU A 63 -5.64 3.81 -3.48
CA LEU A 63 -4.93 2.61 -3.06
C LEU A 63 -3.81 2.29 -4.04
N THR A 64 -2.62 2.04 -3.51
CA THR A 64 -1.51 1.49 -4.28
C THR A 64 -1.43 -0.01 -4.00
N VAL A 65 -1.52 -0.81 -5.04
CA VAL A 65 -1.56 -2.27 -4.96
C VAL A 65 -0.36 -2.87 -5.68
N ASN A 66 0.37 -3.75 -5.01
CA ASN A 66 1.43 -4.55 -5.59
C ASN A 66 0.93 -5.97 -5.88
N ARG A 67 0.89 -6.34 -7.16
CA ARG A 67 0.55 -7.71 -7.60
C ARG A 67 1.74 -8.32 -8.31
N GLY A 68 2.53 -9.10 -7.56
CA GLY A 68 3.72 -9.78 -8.07
C GLY A 68 4.85 -8.81 -8.40
N ARG A 69 4.98 -8.42 -9.68
CA ARG A 69 6.00 -7.46 -10.16
C ARG A 69 5.41 -6.17 -10.71
N ALA A 70 4.12 -5.96 -10.52
CA ALA A 70 3.40 -4.81 -11.04
C ALA A 70 2.71 -4.04 -9.91
N THR A 71 2.95 -2.74 -9.85
CA THR A 71 2.23 -1.81 -8.99
C THR A 71 1.17 -1.09 -9.82
N PHE A 72 -0.04 -0.98 -9.29
CA PHE A 72 -1.12 -0.21 -9.92
C PHE A 72 -1.93 0.56 -8.88
N GLU A 73 -2.59 1.63 -9.33
CA GLU A 73 -3.47 2.45 -8.49
C GLU A 73 -4.93 2.03 -8.65
N LEU A 74 -5.67 2.05 -7.55
CA LEU A 74 -7.10 1.83 -7.50
C LEU A 74 -7.75 2.93 -6.67
N THR A 75 -8.75 3.61 -7.24
CA THR A 75 -9.51 4.66 -6.55
C THR A 75 -10.91 4.16 -6.22
N MET A 76 -11.31 4.27 -4.96
CA MET A 76 -12.68 4.11 -4.50
C MET A 76 -13.30 5.49 -4.24
N ASP A 77 -14.46 5.76 -4.84
CA ASP A 77 -15.17 7.03 -4.65
C ASP A 77 -16.23 6.88 -3.55
N PHE A 78 -16.19 7.69 -2.51
CA PHE A 78 -17.16 7.66 -1.42
C PHE A 78 -17.93 8.98 -1.33
N SER A 79 -18.12 9.66 -2.46
CA SER A 79 -18.76 10.97 -2.48
C SER A 79 -20.23 10.96 -2.06
N GLY A 80 -20.92 9.83 -2.22
CA GLY A 80 -22.27 9.60 -1.66
C GLY A 80 -22.30 9.19 -0.18
N ALA A 81 -21.15 8.81 0.40
CA ALA A 81 -21.03 8.24 1.74
C ALA A 81 -19.70 8.65 2.40
N THR A 82 -19.52 9.95 2.66
CA THR A 82 -18.23 10.51 3.08
C THR A 82 -17.68 9.91 4.38
N ASP A 83 -18.55 9.52 5.32
CA ASP A 83 -18.13 8.88 6.58
C ASP A 83 -17.60 7.46 6.35
N ALA A 84 -18.08 6.77 5.31
CA ALA A 84 -17.56 5.46 4.91
C ALA A 84 -16.13 5.58 4.34
N ALA A 85 -15.79 6.69 3.69
CA ALA A 85 -14.46 6.92 3.14
C ALA A 85 -13.38 6.84 4.22
N SER A 86 -13.56 7.57 5.33
CA SER A 86 -12.60 7.61 6.42
C SER A 86 -12.53 6.26 7.13
N TYR A 87 -13.68 5.61 7.39
CA TYR A 87 -13.69 4.26 7.97
C TYR A 87 -12.95 3.24 7.09
N VAL A 88 -13.20 3.25 5.78
CA VAL A 88 -12.56 2.31 4.83
C VAL A 88 -11.06 2.60 4.74
N ALA A 89 -10.65 3.86 4.72
CA ALA A 89 -9.23 4.22 4.75
C ALA A 89 -8.53 3.70 6.01
N ASP A 90 -9.10 3.99 7.19
CA ASP A 90 -8.55 3.54 8.48
C ASP A 90 -8.50 2.01 8.56
N PHE A 91 -9.53 1.32 8.08
CA PHE A 91 -9.58 -0.14 8.04
C PHE A 91 -8.50 -0.73 7.12
N LEU A 92 -8.35 -0.19 5.91
CA LEU A 92 -7.39 -0.68 4.94
C LEU A 92 -5.95 -0.39 5.35
N ASP A 93 -5.71 0.77 5.98
CA ASP A 93 -4.42 1.11 6.58
C ASP A 93 -4.07 0.15 7.72
N ALA A 94 -5.02 -0.13 8.62
CA ALA A 94 -4.82 -1.09 9.69
C ALA A 94 -4.57 -2.51 9.17
N ALA A 95 -5.32 -2.95 8.15
CA ALA A 95 -5.14 -4.27 7.52
C ALA A 95 -3.80 -4.39 6.80
N MET A 96 -3.33 -3.30 6.17
CA MET A 96 -1.99 -3.23 5.58
C MET A 96 -0.92 -3.40 6.67
N VAL A 97 -1.06 -2.75 7.83
CA VAL A 97 -0.09 -2.82 8.94
C VAL A 97 -0.11 -4.17 9.67
N GLU A 98 -1.29 -4.77 9.86
CA GLU A 98 -1.45 -6.04 10.59
C GLU A 98 -0.74 -7.21 9.90
N ASP A 99 -0.65 -7.17 8.57
CA ASP A 99 0.04 -8.19 7.77
C ASP A 99 1.51 -7.84 7.47
N ILE A 100 2.02 -6.71 7.98
CA ILE A 100 3.46 -6.47 8.02
C ILE A 100 4.04 -7.42 9.07
N ASP A 101 4.52 -8.58 8.60
CA ASP A 101 5.38 -9.42 9.40
C ASP A 101 6.72 -8.68 9.58
N PHE A 102 6.88 -8.02 10.74
CA PHE A 102 8.16 -7.44 11.16
C PHE A 102 9.18 -8.52 11.54
N ALA A 103 8.81 -9.81 11.53
CA ALA A 103 9.80 -10.87 11.56
C ALA A 103 10.65 -10.79 10.28
N PRO A 104 11.99 -10.94 10.37
CA PRO A 104 12.80 -11.09 9.18
C PRO A 104 12.23 -12.24 8.35
N SER A 105 11.94 -11.97 7.07
CA SER A 105 11.36 -12.94 6.15
C SER A 105 12.08 -14.28 6.29
N SER A 106 11.33 -15.36 6.54
CA SER A 106 11.89 -16.67 6.90
C SER A 106 12.68 -17.35 5.78
N GLU A 107 12.79 -16.72 4.62
CA GLU A 107 13.97 -16.86 3.77
C GLU A 107 14.51 -15.46 3.45
N PRO A 108 15.77 -15.14 3.78
CA PRO A 108 16.40 -13.99 3.18
C PRO A 108 16.48 -14.30 1.68
N ASP A 109 15.86 -13.47 0.84
CA ASP A 109 16.52 -13.14 -0.41
C ASP A 109 17.91 -12.66 0.03
N GLU A 110 18.93 -13.51 -0.12
CA GLU A 110 20.30 -13.21 0.30
C GLU A 110 20.65 -11.87 -0.32
N THR A 111 20.65 -10.83 0.51
CA THR A 111 21.16 -9.54 0.11
C THR A 111 22.60 -9.81 -0.28
N ASP A 112 22.92 -9.61 -1.56
CA ASP A 112 24.28 -9.77 -2.05
C ASP A 112 25.15 -8.71 -1.37
N ALA A 113 25.72 -9.10 -0.23
CA ALA A 113 26.50 -8.21 0.62
C ALA A 113 27.74 -7.70 -0.12
N ALA A 114 28.23 -8.42 -1.14
CA ALA A 114 29.32 -7.93 -1.98
C ALA A 114 28.82 -6.78 -2.88
N ALA A 115 27.67 -6.95 -3.54
CA ALA A 115 27.08 -5.89 -4.36
C ALA A 115 26.72 -4.63 -3.54
N VAL A 116 26.22 -4.80 -2.32
CA VAL A 116 25.92 -3.67 -1.42
C VAL A 116 27.19 -2.96 -0.97
N ARG A 117 28.25 -3.70 -0.60
CA ARG A 117 29.56 -3.12 -0.25
C ARG A 117 30.16 -2.32 -1.41
N ASP A 118 30.11 -2.86 -2.62
CA ASP A 118 30.62 -2.16 -3.82
C ASP A 118 29.84 -0.87 -4.10
N ALA A 119 28.51 -0.88 -3.92
CA ALA A 119 27.68 0.31 -4.05
C ALA A 119 28.03 1.38 -2.99
N LEU A 120 28.22 0.98 -1.73
CA LEU A 120 28.62 1.90 -0.65
C LEU A 120 30.02 2.50 -0.90
N GLN A 121 30.96 1.69 -1.35
CA GLN A 121 32.32 2.14 -1.71
C GLN A 121 32.30 3.11 -2.89
N ARG A 122 31.43 2.89 -3.88
CA ARG A 122 31.23 3.84 -4.98
C ARG A 122 30.68 5.17 -4.47
N LEU A 123 29.65 5.16 -3.61
CA LEU A 123 29.07 6.38 -3.04
C LEU A 123 30.08 7.18 -2.21
N ARG A 124 30.93 6.49 -1.45
CA ARG A 124 32.05 7.10 -0.71
C ARG A 124 33.06 7.75 -1.66
N THR A 125 33.45 7.03 -2.72
CA THR A 125 34.39 7.54 -3.74
C THR A 125 33.84 8.76 -4.47
N GLU A 126 32.52 8.79 -4.72
CA GLU A 126 31.80 9.92 -5.29
C GLU A 126 31.53 11.06 -4.29
N GLN A 127 31.98 10.95 -3.04
CA GLN A 127 31.73 11.90 -1.94
C GLN A 127 30.24 12.14 -1.64
N LYS A 128 29.37 11.20 -2.03
CA LYS A 128 27.93 11.20 -1.74
C LYS A 128 27.60 10.54 -0.39
N LEU A 129 28.60 9.88 0.20
CA LEU A 129 28.51 9.22 1.50
C LEU A 129 29.71 9.63 2.34
N THR A 130 29.46 10.09 3.57
CA THR A 130 30.53 10.45 4.50
C THR A 130 31.22 9.20 5.05
N GLU A 131 32.44 9.32 5.54
CA GLU A 131 33.15 8.19 6.17
C GLU A 131 32.39 7.60 7.36
N GLY A 132 31.77 8.47 8.18
CA GLY A 132 31.01 8.03 9.35
C GLY A 132 29.72 7.30 8.98
N ASP A 133 29.04 7.73 7.92
CA ASP A 133 27.83 7.05 7.44
C ASP A 133 28.17 5.76 6.70
N TYR A 134 29.29 5.72 5.98
CA TYR A 134 29.83 4.49 5.37
C TYR A 134 30.08 3.41 6.43
N GLN A 135 30.77 3.75 7.53
CA GLN A 135 31.05 2.78 8.58
C GLN A 135 29.77 2.29 9.27
N ARG A 136 28.83 3.20 9.58
CA ARG A 136 27.54 2.82 10.18
C ARG A 136 26.75 1.84 9.32
N LEU A 137 26.74 2.05 8.00
CA LEU A 137 26.03 1.18 7.06
C LEU A 137 26.71 -0.18 6.88
N LEU A 138 28.06 -0.23 6.96
CA LEU A 138 28.79 -1.50 7.00
C LEU A 138 28.51 -2.28 8.28
N ASP A 139 28.50 -1.63 9.44
CA ASP A 139 28.24 -2.30 10.73
C ASP A 139 26.84 -2.94 10.74
N VAL A 140 25.84 -2.26 10.14
CA VAL A 140 24.47 -2.80 9.96
C VAL A 140 24.46 -4.00 9.01
N LEU A 141 25.20 -3.93 7.89
CA LEU A 141 25.29 -5.02 6.91
C LEU A 141 25.98 -6.26 7.48
N GLU A 142 26.93 -6.07 8.41
CA GLU A 142 27.70 -7.16 9.05
C GLU A 142 27.03 -7.70 10.32
N GLY A 143 25.87 -7.15 10.70
CA GLY A 143 25.13 -7.58 11.89
C GLY A 143 25.87 -7.28 13.20
N LEU A 144 26.73 -6.25 13.22
CA LEU A 144 27.52 -5.83 14.38
C LEU A 144 26.81 -4.76 15.23
N SER A 145 25.48 -4.62 15.12
CA SER A 145 24.66 -3.64 15.88
C SER A 145 24.22 -4.13 17.25
#